data_AF-A0A8H5II60-F1
#
_entry.id   AF-A0A8H5II60-F1
#
_cell.length_a   1.000
_cell.length_b   1.000
_cell.length_c   1.000
_cell.angle_alpha   90.00
_cell.angle_beta   90.00
_cell.angle_gamma   90.00
#
_symmetry.space_group_name_H-M   'P 1'
#
loop_
_entity.id
_entity.type
_entity.pdbx_description
1 polymer ?
#
loop_
_entity_poly.entity_id
_entity_poly.type
_entity_poly.pdbx_seq_one_letter_code
_entity_poly.pdbx_strand_id
1 'polypeptide(L)'
;MARLTTYSASFAFFEALYEAGVRYVFANLGSDHPAIMEALAKARELDDVKFPTVITCPHEYCCYAGEFKTGKNIKQLTSRALQFAISDVPGPVYMVGAREPELEIIIKTLAEAESLLILVGYSGRNTSTVLELVTLVESIPRVRVLNAMGSSLSFPFGHRVSILTKCKPREDAKILHINLDPLKSNIPLYYIPATRRYHADVGVALKQLNEYVRMSDKYSRLASQEPYISRWNKLAEEYKKLLNQAAQATAYPEDTTSSPSTSYLYSQLRRYCPKDTI
;
A
#
# COMPACT_ATOMS: atom_id res chain seq x y z
N MET A 1 4.76 -31.50 56.02
CA MET A 1 5.42 -31.20 54.74
C MET A 1 4.71 -31.97 53.65
N ALA A 2 4.19 -31.27 52.64
CA ALA A 2 3.64 -31.93 51.45
C ALA A 2 4.78 -32.66 50.71
N ARG A 3 4.51 -33.84 50.16
CA ARG A 3 5.48 -34.64 49.41
C ARG A 3 5.02 -34.68 47.96
N LEU A 4 5.91 -34.42 47.01
CA LEU A 4 5.56 -34.43 45.59
C LEU A 4 5.06 -35.83 45.19
N THR A 5 3.77 -35.95 44.89
CA THR A 5 3.13 -37.24 44.57
C THR A 5 3.32 -37.65 43.11
N THR A 6 3.48 -36.68 42.20
CA THR A 6 3.68 -36.90 40.76
C THR A 6 4.59 -35.82 40.18
N TYR A 7 5.70 -36.25 39.56
CA TYR A 7 6.63 -35.37 38.86
C TYR A 7 6.21 -35.21 37.39
N SER A 8 5.61 -34.07 37.03
CA SER A 8 5.09 -33.82 35.69
C SER A 8 6.10 -33.12 34.79
N ALA A 9 5.92 -33.23 33.46
CA ALA A 9 6.76 -32.52 32.50
C ALA A 9 6.74 -30.99 32.71
N SER A 10 5.58 -30.43 33.08
CA SER A 10 5.46 -29.01 33.42
C SER A 10 6.22 -28.63 34.70
N PHE A 11 6.34 -29.55 35.66
CA PHE A 11 7.14 -29.34 36.86
C PHE A 11 8.63 -29.31 36.53
N ALA A 12 9.12 -30.32 35.79
CA ALA A 12 10.50 -30.38 35.30
C ALA A 12 10.88 -29.16 34.46
N PHE A 13 9.94 -28.67 33.63
CA PHE A 13 10.12 -27.48 32.82
C PHE A 13 10.45 -26.24 33.66
N PHE A 14 9.74 -26.00 34.77
CA PHE A 14 10.00 -24.83 35.62
C PHE A 14 11.26 -24.97 36.49
N GLU A 15 11.62 -26.19 36.91
CA GLU A 15 12.92 -26.43 37.56
C GLU A 15 14.08 -26.13 36.60
N ALA A 16 14.01 -26.65 35.37
CA ALA A 16 15.03 -26.40 34.35
C ALA A 16 15.17 -24.90 34.04
N LEU A 17 14.05 -24.15 33.97
CA LEU A 17 14.08 -22.70 33.82
C LEU A 17 14.82 -22.03 34.99
N TYR A 18 14.53 -22.43 36.23
CA TYR A 18 15.19 -21.86 37.40
C TYR A 18 16.69 -22.20 37.46
N GLU A 19 17.07 -23.44 37.16
CA GLU A 19 18.46 -23.89 37.08
C GLU A 19 19.24 -23.15 36.00
N ALA A 20 18.60 -22.83 34.88
CA ALA A 20 19.15 -22.00 33.81
C ALA A 20 19.28 -20.50 34.19
N GLY A 21 18.89 -20.11 35.41
CA GLY A 21 19.00 -18.73 35.89
C GLY A 21 17.75 -17.87 35.65
N VAL A 22 16.68 -18.42 35.08
CA VAL A 22 15.42 -17.67 34.90
C VAL A 22 14.76 -17.49 36.26
N ARG A 23 14.36 -16.25 36.58
CA ARG A 23 13.73 -15.90 37.86
C ARG A 23 12.30 -15.38 37.71
N TYR A 24 11.94 -14.91 36.52
CA TYR A 24 10.60 -14.36 36.21
C TYR A 24 10.10 -14.93 34.89
N VAL A 25 8.81 -15.28 34.84
CA VAL A 25 8.11 -15.75 33.65
C VAL A 25 6.87 -14.90 33.47
N PHE A 26 6.74 -14.23 32.34
CA PHE A 26 5.57 -13.41 31.99
C PHE A 26 4.67 -14.25 31.08
N ALA A 27 3.46 -14.60 31.54
CA ALA A 27 2.57 -15.48 30.79
C ALA A 27 1.10 -15.27 31.16
N ASN A 28 0.19 -15.50 30.23
CA ASN A 28 -1.25 -15.58 30.51
C ASN A 28 -1.70 -17.04 30.49
N LEU A 29 -1.84 -17.64 31.67
CA LEU A 29 -2.23 -19.04 31.82
C LEU A 29 -3.77 -19.13 31.87
N GLY A 30 -4.33 -20.11 31.17
CA GLY A 30 -5.77 -20.30 31.03
C GLY A 30 -6.14 -21.78 30.95
N SER A 31 -7.38 -22.08 30.58
CA SER A 31 -7.93 -23.45 30.55
C SER A 31 -7.15 -24.42 29.67
N ASP A 32 -6.39 -23.94 28.69
CA ASP A 32 -5.56 -24.74 27.79
C ASP A 32 -4.22 -25.16 28.43
N HIS A 33 -3.88 -24.62 29.61
CA HIS A 33 -2.62 -24.83 30.30
C HIS A 33 -2.76 -25.48 31.70
N PRO A 34 -3.62 -26.51 31.89
CA PRO A 34 -3.95 -27.02 33.22
C PRO A 34 -2.72 -27.65 33.91
N ALA A 35 -1.87 -28.36 33.17
CA ALA A 35 -0.66 -28.98 33.71
C ALA A 35 0.38 -27.96 34.20
N ILE A 36 0.45 -26.79 33.57
CA ILE A 36 1.32 -25.67 33.96
C ILE A 36 0.79 -25.03 35.24
N MET A 37 -0.52 -24.75 35.30
CA MET A 37 -1.15 -24.20 36.51
C MET A 37 -1.04 -25.16 37.70
N GLU A 38 -1.21 -26.46 37.48
CA GLU A 38 -1.05 -27.49 38.51
C GLU A 38 0.39 -27.56 39.04
N ALA A 39 1.38 -27.51 38.15
CA ALA A 39 2.79 -27.50 38.56
C ALA A 39 3.14 -26.26 39.41
N LEU A 40 2.65 -25.08 39.02
CA LEU A 40 2.84 -23.85 39.78
C LEU A 40 2.14 -23.88 41.14
N ALA A 41 0.94 -24.45 41.21
CA ALA A 41 0.20 -24.61 42.46
C ALA A 41 0.94 -25.56 43.42
N LYS A 42 1.38 -26.73 42.93
CA LYS A 42 2.16 -27.69 43.72
C LYS A 42 3.47 -27.11 44.23
N ALA A 43 4.19 -26.36 43.39
CA ALA A 43 5.45 -25.73 43.78
C ALA A 43 5.28 -24.74 44.95
N ARG A 44 4.13 -24.07 45.08
CA ARG A 44 3.85 -23.16 46.21
C ARG A 44 3.64 -23.88 47.54
N GLU A 45 3.30 -25.16 47.51
CA GLU A 45 3.03 -25.97 48.72
C GLU A 45 4.28 -26.74 49.21
N LEU A 46 5.39 -26.66 48.47
CA LEU A 46 6.62 -27.39 48.75
C LEU A 46 7.70 -26.41 49.24
N ASP A 47 8.27 -26.70 50.41
CA ASP A 47 9.23 -25.81 51.07
C ASP A 47 10.61 -25.76 50.38
N ASP A 48 10.94 -26.74 49.53
CA ASP A 48 12.29 -26.93 48.95
C ASP A 48 12.30 -26.94 47.41
N VAL A 49 11.35 -26.23 46.79
CA VAL A 49 11.21 -26.16 45.32
C VAL A 49 11.50 -24.75 44.84
N LYS A 50 12.39 -24.64 43.85
CA LYS A 50 12.83 -23.36 43.30
C LYS A 50 12.30 -23.16 41.89
N PHE A 51 11.26 -22.34 41.77
CA PHE A 51 10.61 -22.00 40.50
C PHE A 51 10.78 -20.51 40.17
N PRO A 52 10.74 -20.12 38.88
CA PRO A 52 10.62 -18.72 38.52
C PRO A 52 9.25 -18.17 38.94
N THR A 53 9.20 -16.89 39.33
CA THR A 53 7.95 -16.20 39.65
C THR A 53 7.16 -15.95 38.38
N VAL A 54 5.95 -16.50 38.28
CA VAL A 54 5.05 -16.26 37.15
C VAL A 54 4.23 -14.99 37.37
N ILE A 55 4.30 -14.06 36.41
CA ILE A 55 3.59 -12.79 36.40
C ILE A 55 2.55 -12.82 35.28
N THR A 56 1.28 -12.66 35.64
CA THR A 56 0.17 -12.67 34.68
C THR A 56 0.23 -11.45 33.77
N CYS A 57 0.31 -11.67 32.45
CA CYS A 57 0.33 -10.61 31.44
C CYS A 57 -0.90 -10.72 30.52
N PRO A 58 -2.04 -10.09 30.88
CA PRO A 58 -3.30 -10.24 30.13
C PRO A 58 -3.24 -9.63 28.72
N HIS A 59 -2.27 -8.75 28.48
CA HIS A 59 -2.05 -8.07 27.22
C HIS A 59 -0.54 -7.83 27.07
N GLU A 60 0.12 -8.48 26.12
CA GLU A 60 1.58 -8.38 26.04
C GLU A 60 2.07 -6.93 25.80
N TYR A 61 1.24 -6.02 25.24
CA TYR A 61 1.52 -4.57 25.19
C TYR A 61 0.29 -3.61 25.13
N CYS A 62 -0.95 -4.08 24.92
CA CYS A 62 -2.12 -3.20 24.65
C CYS A 62 -3.47 -3.76 25.15
N CYS A 63 -4.34 -2.92 25.71
CA CYS A 63 -5.64 -3.35 26.26
C CYS A 63 -6.65 -3.83 25.21
N TYR A 64 -6.41 -3.54 23.93
CA TYR A 64 -7.15 -4.12 22.80
C TYR A 64 -6.27 -4.19 21.56
N ALA A 65 -6.31 -5.32 20.86
CA ALA A 65 -5.73 -5.50 19.54
C ALA A 65 -6.82 -6.00 18.57
N GLY A 66 -7.05 -5.28 17.47
CA GLY A 66 -8.12 -5.60 16.53
C GLY A 66 -7.72 -5.42 15.07
N GLU A 67 -8.32 -6.22 14.20
CA GLU A 67 -8.19 -6.08 12.74
C GLU A 67 -9.54 -5.69 12.14
N PHE A 68 -9.58 -4.69 11.26
CA PHE A 68 -10.77 -4.39 10.44
C PHE A 68 -10.52 -4.79 8.98
N LYS A 69 -11.31 -5.75 8.50
CA LYS A 69 -11.17 -6.30 7.15
C LYS A 69 -12.04 -5.62 6.09
N THR A 70 -12.98 -4.78 6.52
CA THR A 70 -13.95 -4.14 5.62
C THR A 70 -14.40 -2.82 6.21
N GLY A 71 -14.74 -1.85 5.35
CA GLY A 71 -15.24 -0.54 5.78
C GLY A 71 -16.61 -0.57 6.47
N LYS A 72 -17.38 -1.66 6.33
CA LYS A 72 -18.77 -1.76 6.83
C LYS A 72 -18.85 -1.64 8.36
N ASN A 73 -17.87 -2.19 9.07
CA ASN A 73 -17.87 -2.29 10.54
C ASN A 73 -16.80 -1.40 11.20
N ILE A 74 -16.15 -0.52 10.43
CA ILE A 74 -15.02 0.28 10.93
C ILE A 74 -15.43 1.17 12.10
N LYS A 75 -16.64 1.73 12.07
CA LYS A 75 -17.18 2.57 13.15
C LYS A 75 -17.35 1.77 14.43
N GLN A 76 -17.95 0.59 14.36
CA GLN A 76 -18.20 -0.28 15.51
C GLN A 76 -16.89 -0.78 16.13
N LEU A 77 -15.93 -1.21 15.30
CA LEU A 77 -14.62 -1.67 15.77
C LEU A 77 -13.81 -0.53 16.39
N THR A 78 -13.84 0.67 15.78
CA THR A 78 -13.16 1.86 16.33
C THR A 78 -13.80 2.31 17.64
N SER A 79 -15.13 2.33 17.74
CA SER A 79 -15.82 2.65 18.99
C SER A 79 -15.49 1.67 20.11
N ARG A 80 -15.39 0.36 19.79
CA ARG A 80 -15.01 -0.67 20.76
C ARG A 80 -13.55 -0.51 21.20
N ALA A 81 -12.64 -0.25 20.27
CA ALA A 81 -11.25 0.08 20.55
C ALA A 81 -11.14 1.29 21.51
N LEU A 82 -11.89 2.36 21.24
CA LEU A 82 -11.92 3.54 22.10
C LEU A 82 -12.45 3.23 23.50
N GLN A 83 -13.50 2.41 23.63
CA GLN A 83 -14.02 1.99 24.93
C GLN A 83 -12.96 1.27 25.77
N PHE A 84 -12.14 0.41 25.17
CA PHE A 84 -11.03 -0.23 25.88
C PHE A 84 -9.92 0.77 26.26
N ALA A 85 -9.64 1.75 25.40
CA ALA A 85 -8.63 2.77 25.66
C ALA A 85 -8.97 3.67 26.85
N ILE A 86 -10.27 3.96 27.06
CA ILE A 86 -10.78 4.86 28.11
C ILE A 86 -11.50 4.13 29.25
N SER A 87 -11.38 2.80 29.32
CA SER A 87 -11.99 2.01 30.38
C SER A 87 -11.38 2.30 31.75
N ASP A 88 -11.94 1.73 32.81
CA ASP A 88 -11.45 1.86 34.19
C ASP A 88 -9.97 1.44 34.34
N VAL A 89 -9.49 0.58 33.42
CA VAL A 89 -8.07 0.24 33.26
C VAL A 89 -7.62 0.75 31.88
N PRO A 90 -7.30 2.05 31.75
CA PRO A 90 -6.94 2.63 30.46
C PRO A 90 -5.63 2.04 29.94
N GLY A 91 -5.53 1.89 28.63
CA GLY A 91 -4.35 1.30 28.00
C GLY A 91 -4.23 1.61 26.52
N PRO A 92 -3.05 1.38 25.92
CA PRO A 92 -2.87 1.57 24.49
C PRO A 92 -3.69 0.53 23.73
N VAL A 93 -4.19 0.91 22.55
CA VAL A 93 -5.00 0.06 21.66
C VAL A 93 -4.36 0.00 20.28
N TYR A 94 -4.23 -1.20 19.74
CA TYR A 94 -3.64 -1.44 18.43
C TYR A 94 -4.70 -1.88 17.43
N MET A 95 -4.84 -1.15 16.33
CA MET A 95 -5.79 -1.46 15.27
C MET A 95 -5.06 -1.61 13.94
N VAL A 96 -5.29 -2.74 13.27
CA VAL A 96 -4.72 -3.04 11.95
C VAL A 96 -5.84 -3.03 10.92
N GLY A 97 -5.73 -2.20 9.90
CA GLY A 97 -6.59 -2.31 8.73
C GLY A 97 -6.06 -3.42 7.82
N ALA A 98 -6.91 -4.36 7.42
CA ALA A 98 -6.58 -5.22 6.30
C ALA A 98 -6.33 -4.35 5.06
N ARG A 99 -5.50 -4.82 4.13
CA ARG A 99 -5.21 -4.04 2.90
C ARG A 99 -6.49 -3.77 2.08
N GLU A 100 -7.48 -4.65 2.13
CA GLU A 100 -8.74 -4.52 1.36
C GLU A 100 -9.51 -3.21 1.61
N PRO A 101 -9.76 -2.75 2.85
CA PRO A 101 -10.42 -1.47 3.08
C PRO A 101 -9.64 -0.26 2.56
N GLU A 102 -8.30 -0.30 2.57
CA GLU A 102 -7.50 0.77 1.97
C GLU A 102 -7.51 0.71 0.44
N LEU A 103 -7.48 -0.48 -0.16
CA LEU A 103 -7.69 -0.65 -1.60
C LEU A 103 -9.06 -0.12 -2.04
N GLU A 104 -10.12 -0.42 -1.27
CA GLU A 104 -11.46 0.11 -1.52
C GLU A 104 -11.47 1.64 -1.47
N ILE A 105 -10.85 2.25 -0.46
CA ILE A 105 -10.77 3.70 -0.32
C ILE A 105 -10.03 4.32 -1.52
N ILE A 106 -8.90 3.75 -1.93
CA ILE A 106 -8.14 4.22 -3.08
C ILE A 106 -9.01 4.11 -4.33
N ILE A 107 -9.50 2.92 -4.68
CA ILE A 107 -10.29 2.70 -5.91
C ILE A 107 -11.57 3.53 -5.93
N LYS A 108 -12.27 3.65 -4.80
CA LYS A 108 -13.43 4.53 -4.68
C LYS A 108 -13.05 5.99 -4.97
N THR A 109 -11.96 6.47 -4.36
CA THR A 109 -11.48 7.84 -4.58
C THR A 109 -11.10 8.07 -6.04
N LEU A 110 -10.46 7.10 -6.68
CA LEU A 110 -10.08 7.18 -8.09
C LEU A 110 -11.32 7.15 -9.01
N ALA A 111 -12.32 6.33 -8.71
CA ALA A 111 -13.54 6.20 -9.49
C ALA A 111 -14.46 7.42 -9.39
N GLU A 112 -14.55 8.05 -8.21
CA GLU A 112 -15.39 9.22 -7.95
C GLU A 112 -14.70 10.54 -8.33
N ALA A 113 -13.39 10.52 -8.61
CA ALA A 113 -12.63 11.72 -8.97
C ALA A 113 -13.12 12.34 -10.29
N GLU A 114 -13.41 13.63 -10.26
CA GLU A 114 -13.80 14.36 -11.47
C GLU A 114 -12.63 14.58 -12.43
N SER A 115 -11.43 14.74 -11.88
CA SER A 115 -10.18 14.92 -12.61
C SER A 115 -9.05 14.24 -11.84
N LEU A 116 -8.52 13.16 -12.41
CA LEU A 116 -7.52 12.32 -11.76
C LEU A 116 -6.17 12.48 -12.47
N LEU A 117 -5.14 12.79 -11.68
CA LEU A 117 -3.76 12.87 -12.12
C LEU A 117 -2.90 11.88 -11.33
N ILE A 118 -2.27 10.94 -12.04
CA ILE A 118 -1.25 10.06 -11.49
C ILE A 118 0.11 10.67 -11.80
N LEU A 119 0.87 10.95 -10.74
CA LEU A 119 2.25 11.41 -10.83
C LEU A 119 3.17 10.22 -10.65
N VAL A 120 3.97 9.92 -11.67
CA VAL A 120 4.96 8.83 -11.60
C VAL A 120 6.38 9.37 -11.67
N GLY A 121 7.26 8.74 -10.91
CA GLY A 121 8.69 9.03 -10.93
C GLY A 121 9.46 7.83 -10.40
N TYR A 122 10.53 7.45 -11.09
CA TYR A 122 11.39 6.31 -10.76
C TYR A 122 10.73 4.92 -10.69
N SER A 123 9.42 4.80 -10.91
CA SER A 123 8.70 3.51 -10.93
C SER A 123 9.13 2.65 -12.12
N GLY A 124 9.53 3.28 -13.23
CA GLY A 124 10.06 2.57 -14.40
C GLY A 124 11.38 1.82 -14.18
N ARG A 125 12.04 1.96 -13.02
CA ARG A 125 13.16 1.08 -12.62
C ARG A 125 12.74 -0.38 -12.50
N ASN A 126 11.45 -0.61 -12.23
CA ASN A 126 10.84 -1.92 -12.30
C ASN A 126 9.83 -1.93 -13.46
N THR A 127 10.19 -2.59 -14.57
CA THR A 127 9.38 -2.62 -15.80
C THR A 127 8.00 -3.27 -15.58
N SER A 128 7.89 -4.24 -14.66
CA SER A 128 6.59 -4.85 -14.31
C SER A 128 5.61 -3.84 -13.73
N THR A 129 6.10 -2.83 -13.00
CA THR A 129 5.27 -1.75 -12.43
C THR A 129 4.62 -0.91 -13.52
N VAL A 130 5.29 -0.76 -14.67
CA VAL A 130 4.77 0.01 -15.81
C VAL A 130 3.55 -0.69 -16.42
N LEU A 131 3.59 -2.02 -16.56
CA LEU A 131 2.48 -2.81 -17.11
C LEU A 131 1.25 -2.78 -16.20
N GLU A 132 1.45 -2.92 -14.88
CA GLU A 132 0.37 -2.83 -13.90
C GLU A 132 -0.26 -1.44 -13.89
N LEU A 133 0.55 -0.39 -14.04
CA LEU A 133 0.03 0.96 -14.14
C LEU A 133 -0.81 1.15 -15.41
N VAL A 134 -0.36 0.67 -16.57
CA VAL A 134 -1.15 0.71 -17.81
C VAL A 134 -2.49 0.01 -17.62
N THR A 135 -2.49 -1.17 -17.01
CA THR A 135 -3.72 -1.93 -16.72
C THR A 135 -4.69 -1.14 -15.84
N LEU A 136 -4.18 -0.46 -14.81
CA LEU A 136 -5.00 0.34 -13.91
C LEU A 136 -5.64 1.54 -14.61
N VAL A 137 -4.86 2.26 -15.43
CA VAL A 137 -5.36 3.48 -16.09
C VAL A 137 -6.35 3.20 -17.21
N GLU A 138 -6.32 1.99 -17.79
CA GLU A 138 -7.35 1.56 -18.74
C GLU A 138 -8.67 1.18 -18.04
N SER A 139 -8.59 0.76 -16.77
CA SER A 139 -9.73 0.27 -15.99
C SER A 139 -10.51 1.36 -15.24
N ILE A 140 -9.88 2.53 -15.00
CA ILE A 140 -10.43 3.59 -14.14
C ILE A 140 -10.75 4.85 -14.96
N PRO A 141 -11.84 5.57 -14.62
CA PRO A 141 -12.22 6.77 -15.33
C PRO A 141 -11.24 7.94 -15.22
N ARG A 142 -11.12 8.70 -16.32
CA ARG A 142 -10.55 10.06 -16.37
C ARG A 142 -9.09 10.20 -15.88
N VAL A 143 -8.28 9.17 -16.05
CA VAL A 143 -6.88 9.21 -15.63
C VAL A 143 -6.04 10.01 -16.62
N ARG A 144 -5.22 10.92 -16.10
CA ARG A 144 -4.03 11.46 -16.79
C ARG A 144 -2.78 11.03 -16.04
N VAL A 145 -1.71 10.72 -16.77
CA VAL A 145 -0.44 10.29 -16.18
C VAL A 145 0.64 11.28 -16.55
N LEU A 146 1.23 11.93 -15.55
CA LEU A 146 2.40 12.78 -15.72
C LEU A 146 3.63 12.00 -15.27
N ASN A 147 4.55 11.76 -16.21
CA ASN A 147 5.87 11.29 -15.87
C ASN A 147 6.74 12.47 -15.41
N ALA A 148 7.00 12.55 -14.12
CA ALA A 148 7.71 13.66 -13.49
C ALA A 148 9.23 13.57 -13.64
N MET A 149 9.76 12.48 -14.21
CA MET A 149 11.19 12.23 -14.33
C MET A 149 11.56 11.75 -15.74
N GLY A 150 12.63 12.33 -16.32
CA GLY A 150 13.13 11.94 -17.65
C GLY A 150 14.06 10.72 -17.65
N SER A 151 14.53 10.26 -16.49
CA SER A 151 15.60 9.25 -16.40
C SER A 151 15.12 7.80 -16.42
N SER A 152 13.82 7.55 -16.30
CA SER A 152 13.25 6.19 -16.33
C SER A 152 11.87 6.25 -16.97
N LEU A 153 11.61 5.36 -17.94
CA LEU A 153 10.33 5.27 -18.64
C LEU A 153 9.26 4.70 -17.69
N SER A 154 8.76 5.57 -16.83
CA SER A 154 7.82 5.23 -15.75
C SER A 154 6.39 5.08 -16.24
N PHE A 155 6.13 5.50 -17.48
CA PHE A 155 4.88 5.28 -18.21
C PHE A 155 5.13 5.43 -19.73
N PRO A 156 4.40 4.70 -20.61
CA PRO A 156 4.60 4.81 -22.05
C PRO A 156 4.21 6.21 -22.57
N PHE A 157 5.17 6.94 -23.13
CA PHE A 157 4.94 8.30 -23.67
C PHE A 157 3.87 8.34 -24.77
N GLY A 158 3.76 7.27 -25.55
CA GLY A 158 2.78 7.14 -26.64
C GLY A 158 1.36 6.75 -26.21
N HIS A 159 1.10 6.60 -24.91
CA HIS A 159 -0.25 6.28 -24.44
C HIS A 159 -1.09 7.56 -24.34
N ARG A 160 -2.35 7.54 -24.82
CA ARG A 160 -3.25 8.71 -24.90
C ARG A 160 -3.52 9.47 -23.59
N VAL A 161 -3.22 8.85 -22.46
CA VAL A 161 -3.41 9.44 -21.12
C VAL A 161 -2.16 10.17 -20.61
N SER A 162 -1.01 9.93 -21.26
CA SER A 162 0.27 10.53 -20.93
C SER A 162 0.24 12.04 -21.17
N ILE A 163 0.86 12.80 -20.27
CA ILE A 163 1.07 14.25 -20.41
C ILE A 163 2.52 14.62 -20.13
N LEU A 164 3.02 15.60 -20.89
CA LEU A 164 4.41 16.07 -20.83
C LEU A 164 4.57 17.34 -19.98
N THR A 165 3.52 18.15 -19.86
CA THR A 165 3.57 19.44 -19.17
C THR A 165 3.33 19.29 -17.66
N LYS A 166 4.09 20.03 -16.86
CA LYS A 166 3.87 20.14 -15.41
C LYS A 166 2.51 20.79 -15.14
N CYS A 167 1.55 20.00 -14.67
CA CYS A 167 0.29 20.52 -14.15
C CYS A 167 0.46 20.78 -12.64
N LYS A 168 0.19 22.01 -12.20
CA LYS A 168 0.04 22.30 -10.76
C LYS A 168 -1.26 21.63 -10.28
N PRO A 169 -1.23 20.75 -9.27
CA PRO A 169 -2.45 20.23 -8.67
C PRO A 169 -3.32 21.39 -8.18
N ARG A 170 -4.64 21.22 -8.20
CA ARG A 170 -5.56 22.18 -7.58
C ARG A 170 -5.26 22.25 -6.07
N GLU A 171 -5.52 23.40 -5.46
CA GLU A 171 -5.26 23.61 -4.02
C GLU A 171 -6.13 22.71 -3.14
N ASP A 172 -7.32 22.32 -3.63
CA ASP A 172 -8.25 21.39 -3.00
C ASP A 172 -8.01 19.91 -3.36
N ALA A 173 -6.93 19.60 -4.10
CA ALA A 173 -6.68 18.25 -4.56
C ALA A 173 -6.41 17.29 -3.40
N LYS A 174 -7.14 16.17 -3.36
CA LYS A 174 -6.84 15.05 -2.47
C LYS A 174 -5.62 14.32 -3.00
N ILE A 175 -4.53 14.32 -2.22
CA ILE A 175 -3.27 13.70 -2.63
C ILE A 175 -3.11 12.36 -1.91
N LEU A 176 -3.00 11.29 -2.69
CA LEU A 176 -2.64 9.95 -2.23
C LEU A 176 -1.19 9.68 -2.65
N HIS A 177 -0.34 9.28 -1.71
CA HIS A 177 1.07 9.01 -1.97
C HIS A 177 1.42 7.56 -1.63
N ILE A 178 1.93 6.81 -2.61
CA ILE A 178 2.40 5.43 -2.44
C ILE A 178 3.91 5.42 -2.70
N ASN A 179 4.70 4.99 -1.72
CA ASN A 179 6.15 4.87 -1.86
C ASN A 179 6.72 3.87 -0.86
N LEU A 180 7.78 3.16 -1.24
CA LEU A 180 8.48 2.20 -0.38
C LEU A 180 9.71 2.79 0.31
N ASP A 181 10.18 3.97 -0.11
CA ASP A 181 11.48 4.50 0.33
C ASP A 181 11.48 4.87 1.83
N PRO A 182 12.21 4.13 2.69
CA PRO A 182 12.24 4.36 4.13
C PRO A 182 13.01 5.64 4.48
N LEU A 183 13.93 6.10 3.61
CA LEU A 183 14.77 7.29 3.86
C LEU A 183 13.95 8.58 3.78
N LYS A 184 12.79 8.57 3.12
CA LYS A 184 11.90 9.73 3.02
C LYS A 184 11.19 10.09 4.32
N SER A 185 11.17 9.20 5.30
CA SER A 185 10.64 9.51 6.64
C SER A 185 11.46 10.58 7.37
N ASN A 186 12.77 10.67 7.07
CA ASN A 186 13.72 11.57 7.73
C ASN A 186 14.26 12.70 6.81
N ILE A 187 13.76 12.84 5.58
CA ILE A 187 14.20 13.88 4.63
C ILE A 187 13.15 15.01 4.55
N PRO A 188 13.42 16.20 5.10
CA PRO A 188 12.47 17.32 5.12
C PRO A 188 12.17 17.96 3.75
N LEU A 189 12.86 17.55 2.68
CA LEU A 189 12.75 18.12 1.33
C LEU A 189 11.53 17.67 0.51
N TYR A 190 10.72 16.71 0.99
CA TYR A 190 9.56 16.18 0.25
C TYR A 190 8.23 16.37 0.98
N TYR A 191 7.93 17.60 1.40
CA TYR A 191 6.63 17.95 1.97
C TYR A 191 5.56 18.08 0.88
N ILE A 192 5.05 16.94 0.42
CA ILE A 192 3.78 16.90 -0.31
C ILE A 192 2.68 16.78 0.76
N PRO A 193 1.67 17.68 0.82
CA PRO A 193 0.58 17.61 1.78
C PRO A 193 -0.42 16.49 1.40
N ALA A 194 0.05 15.24 1.49
CA ALA A 194 -0.73 14.06 1.16
C ALA A 194 -1.80 13.80 2.21
N THR A 195 -3.04 13.65 1.76
CA THR A 195 -4.18 13.22 2.56
C THR A 195 -3.98 11.81 3.10
N ARG A 196 -3.33 10.93 2.33
CA ARG A 196 -2.93 9.59 2.75
C ARG A 196 -1.55 9.22 2.22
N ARG A 197 -0.76 8.52 3.06
CA ARG A 197 0.56 8.00 2.72
C ARG A 197 0.57 6.49 2.94
N TYR A 198 0.98 5.75 1.91
CA TYR A 198 1.08 4.30 1.91
C TYR A 198 2.55 3.92 1.76
N HIS A 199 3.10 3.29 2.80
CA HIS A 199 4.43 2.73 2.76
C HIS A 199 4.38 1.34 2.11
N ALA A 200 4.53 1.28 0.79
CA ALA A 200 4.34 0.05 0.02
C ALA A 200 5.15 0.06 -1.28
N ASP A 201 5.51 -1.14 -1.74
CA ASP A 201 6.05 -1.33 -3.08
C ASP A 201 4.97 -0.95 -4.11
N VAL A 202 5.35 -0.11 -5.08
CA VAL A 202 4.41 0.44 -6.05
C VAL A 202 3.91 -0.66 -7.00
N GLY A 203 4.76 -1.58 -7.42
CA GLY A 203 4.37 -2.68 -8.31
C GLY A 203 3.36 -3.61 -7.63
N VAL A 204 3.64 -4.00 -6.38
CA VAL A 204 2.71 -4.80 -5.56
C VAL A 204 1.40 -4.05 -5.33
N ALA A 205 1.45 -2.77 -4.96
CA ALA A 205 0.25 -1.97 -4.73
C ALA A 205 -0.63 -1.87 -5.99
N LEU A 206 -0.02 -1.61 -7.16
CA LEU A 206 -0.76 -1.55 -8.44
C LEU A 206 -1.39 -2.89 -8.80
N LYS A 207 -0.66 -4.00 -8.62
CA LYS A 207 -1.20 -5.35 -8.85
C LYS A 207 -2.44 -5.60 -7.99
N GLN A 208 -2.37 -5.26 -6.71
CA GLN A 208 -3.49 -5.42 -5.78
C GLN A 208 -4.68 -4.51 -6.13
N LEU A 209 -4.42 -3.28 -6.58
CA LEU A 209 -5.47 -2.38 -7.06
C LEU A 209 -6.17 -2.96 -8.31
N ASN A 210 -5.42 -3.50 -9.26
CA ASN A 210 -5.96 -4.16 -10.45
C ASN A 210 -6.80 -5.39 -10.10
N GLU A 211 -6.30 -6.24 -9.19
CA GLU A 211 -7.04 -7.40 -8.68
C GLU A 211 -8.35 -6.96 -8.02
N TYR A 212 -8.33 -5.93 -7.17
CA TYR A 212 -9.52 -5.41 -6.51
C TYR A 212 -10.55 -4.85 -7.50
N VAL A 213 -10.11 -4.09 -8.52
CA VAL A 213 -10.99 -3.59 -9.58
C VAL A 213 -11.65 -4.75 -10.34
N ARG A 214 -10.90 -5.80 -10.65
CA ARG A 214 -11.39 -6.98 -11.37
C ARG A 214 -12.41 -7.78 -10.55
N MET A 215 -12.14 -7.97 -9.26
CA MET A 215 -12.98 -8.77 -8.37
C MET A 215 -14.24 -8.03 -7.90
N SER A 216 -14.26 -6.70 -7.98
CA SER A 216 -15.40 -5.90 -7.57
C SER A 216 -16.43 -5.78 -8.70
N ASP A 217 -17.65 -6.28 -8.50
CA ASP A 217 -18.77 -6.09 -9.44
C ASP A 217 -19.04 -4.61 -9.75
N LYS A 218 -18.81 -3.74 -8.75
CA LYS A 218 -19.01 -2.30 -8.88
C LYS A 218 -17.99 -1.64 -9.82
N TYR A 219 -16.73 -2.08 -9.76
CA TYR A 219 -15.62 -1.39 -10.45
C TYR A 219 -15.20 -2.10 -11.74
N SER A 220 -15.40 -3.41 -11.86
CA SER A 220 -15.03 -4.20 -13.05
C SER A 220 -15.68 -3.72 -14.35
N ARG A 221 -16.85 -3.09 -14.26
CA ARG A 221 -17.60 -2.57 -15.42
C ARG A 221 -17.46 -1.07 -15.65
N LEU A 222 -16.70 -0.35 -14.81
CA LEU A 222 -16.49 1.10 -14.94
C LEU A 222 -16.00 1.45 -16.35
N ALA A 223 -15.13 0.60 -16.91
CA ALA A 223 -14.50 0.84 -18.20
C ALA A 223 -15.49 0.97 -19.37
N SER A 224 -16.65 0.33 -19.25
CA SER A 224 -17.66 0.25 -20.31
C SER A 224 -18.88 1.14 -20.02
N GLN A 225 -18.90 1.86 -18.90
CA GLN A 225 -20.03 2.68 -18.49
C GLN A 225 -19.88 4.13 -18.93
N GLU A 226 -21.03 4.79 -19.14
CA GLU A 226 -21.06 6.24 -19.22
C GLU A 226 -20.86 6.85 -17.82
N PRO A 227 -20.19 8.01 -17.70
CA PRO A 227 -19.62 8.85 -18.77
C PRO A 227 -18.19 8.47 -19.19
N TYR A 228 -17.65 7.32 -18.79
CA TYR A 228 -16.25 6.99 -19.05
C TYR A 228 -15.98 6.65 -20.51
N ILE A 229 -16.77 5.75 -21.10
CA ILE A 229 -16.54 5.30 -22.48
C ILE A 229 -16.59 6.47 -23.48
N SER A 230 -17.56 7.37 -23.37
CA SER A 230 -17.63 8.57 -24.22
C SER A 230 -16.40 9.48 -24.05
N ARG A 231 -15.92 9.66 -22.82
CA ARG A 231 -14.72 10.46 -22.57
C ARG A 231 -13.45 9.79 -23.07
N TRP A 232 -13.37 8.48 -22.95
CA TRP A 232 -12.24 7.69 -23.43
C TRP A 232 -12.10 7.79 -24.96
N ASN A 233 -13.24 7.72 -25.65
CA ASN A 233 -13.31 7.95 -27.10
C ASN A 233 -12.91 9.39 -27.47
N LYS A 234 -13.43 10.40 -26.74
CA LYS A 234 -13.04 11.80 -26.94
C LYS A 234 -11.53 12.01 -26.77
N LEU A 235 -10.93 11.44 -25.72
CA LEU A 235 -9.49 11.52 -25.48
C LEU A 235 -8.69 10.84 -26.60
N ALA A 236 -9.19 9.72 -27.15
CA ALA A 236 -8.56 9.05 -28.29
C ALA A 236 -8.59 9.93 -29.55
N GLU A 237 -9.70 10.64 -29.80
CA GLU A 237 -9.81 11.60 -30.91
C GLU A 237 -8.87 12.80 -30.75
N GLU A 238 -8.82 13.39 -29.55
CA GLU A 238 -7.89 14.48 -29.22
C GLU A 238 -6.44 14.03 -29.40
N TYR A 239 -6.10 12.83 -28.93
CA TYR A 239 -4.78 12.25 -29.10
C TYR A 239 -4.44 12.01 -30.58
N LYS A 240 -5.39 11.53 -31.38
CA LYS A 240 -5.20 11.37 -32.84
C LYS A 240 -4.94 12.71 -33.53
N LYS A 241 -5.65 13.78 -33.15
CA LYS A 241 -5.40 15.14 -33.67
C LYS A 241 -3.98 15.61 -33.32
N LEU A 242 -3.54 15.39 -32.08
CA LEU A 242 -2.20 15.73 -31.63
C LEU A 242 -1.12 14.97 -32.43
N LEU A 243 -1.30 13.67 -32.66
CA LEU A 243 -0.37 12.87 -33.47
C LEU A 243 -0.31 13.36 -34.92
N ASN A 244 -1.45 13.72 -35.51
CA ASN A 244 -1.49 14.26 -36.88
C ASN A 244 -0.76 15.59 -37.00
N GLN A 245 -0.95 16.50 -36.02
CA GLN A 245 -0.22 17.77 -35.96
C GLN A 245 1.29 17.55 -35.80
N ALA A 246 1.68 16.62 -34.91
CA ALA A 246 3.08 16.27 -34.71
C ALA A 246 3.71 15.70 -36.00
N ALA A 247 2.99 14.84 -36.74
CA ALA A 247 3.45 14.26 -38.00
C ALA A 247 3.62 15.33 -39.10
N GLN A 248 2.77 16.35 -39.15
CA GLN A 248 2.95 17.47 -40.08
C GLN A 248 4.24 18.25 -39.80
N ALA A 249 4.60 18.41 -38.51
CA ALA A 249 5.85 19.07 -38.13
C ALA A 249 7.13 18.28 -38.47
N THR A 250 7.01 17.01 -38.86
CA THR A 250 8.14 16.18 -39.29
C THR A 250 8.34 16.17 -40.81
N ALA A 251 7.68 17.05 -41.56
CA ALA A 251 7.94 17.21 -42.99
C ALA A 251 9.33 17.81 -43.25
N TYR A 252 9.98 17.38 -44.33
CA TYR A 252 11.23 18.01 -44.79
C TYR A 252 10.90 19.36 -45.44
N PRO A 253 11.73 20.42 -45.25
CA PRO A 253 11.51 21.68 -45.93
C PRO A 253 11.49 21.50 -47.45
N GLU A 254 10.48 22.06 -48.13
CA GLU A 254 10.44 22.04 -49.60
C GLU A 254 11.53 22.93 -50.22
N ASP A 255 11.97 23.95 -49.47
CA ASP A 255 13.06 24.85 -49.82
C ASP A 255 14.41 24.27 -49.39
N THR A 256 15.31 24.08 -50.35
CA THR A 256 16.66 23.52 -50.16
C THR A 256 17.62 24.45 -49.42
N THR A 257 17.23 25.71 -49.20
CA THR A 257 18.03 26.67 -48.41
C THR A 257 17.74 26.63 -46.91
N SER A 258 16.64 25.98 -46.51
CA SER A 258 16.19 25.91 -45.12
C SER A 258 16.71 24.66 -44.42
N SER A 259 17.18 24.81 -43.18
CA SER A 259 17.59 23.66 -42.35
C SER A 259 16.36 22.85 -41.89
N PRO A 260 16.46 21.51 -41.78
CA PRO A 260 15.36 20.68 -41.28
C PRO A 260 14.96 21.04 -39.85
N SER A 261 13.68 20.88 -39.53
CA SER A 261 13.18 21.11 -38.16
C SER A 261 13.76 20.09 -37.17
N THR A 262 13.78 20.43 -35.88
CA THR A 262 14.11 19.50 -34.82
C THR A 262 13.16 18.29 -34.81
N SER A 263 11.88 18.51 -35.08
CA SER A 263 10.88 17.44 -35.22
C SER A 263 11.21 16.49 -36.38
N TYR A 264 11.66 17.01 -37.54
CA TYR A 264 12.14 16.18 -38.65
C TYR A 264 13.32 15.30 -38.20
N LEU A 265 14.34 15.90 -37.55
CA LEU A 265 15.50 15.16 -37.05
C LEU A 265 15.10 14.04 -36.09
N TYR A 266 14.26 14.32 -35.09
CA TYR A 266 13.76 13.31 -34.15
C TYR A 266 12.95 12.22 -34.83
N SER A 267 12.19 12.55 -35.88
CA SER A 267 11.45 11.54 -36.66
C SER A 267 12.37 10.56 -37.38
N GLN A 268 13.49 11.05 -37.94
CA GLN A 268 14.49 10.19 -38.57
C GLN A 268 15.20 9.34 -37.53
N LEU A 269 15.64 9.92 -36.41
CA LEU A 269 16.23 9.18 -35.31
C LEU A 269 15.30 8.05 -34.85
N ARG A 270 14.02 8.34 -34.60
CA ARG A 270 13.06 7.32 -34.18
C ARG A 270 12.82 6.24 -35.23
N ARG A 271 12.94 6.56 -36.53
CA ARG A 271 12.81 5.59 -37.62
C ARG A 271 14.00 4.62 -37.68
N TYR A 272 15.20 5.09 -37.37
CA TYR A 272 16.42 4.28 -37.40
C TYR A 272 16.71 3.57 -36.07
N CYS A 273 16.20 4.09 -34.96
CA CYS A 273 16.31 3.42 -33.66
C CYS A 273 15.39 2.18 -33.58
N PRO A 274 15.86 1.08 -32.96
CA PRO A 274 15.00 -0.04 -32.57
C PRO A 274 13.74 0.42 -31.81
N LYS A 275 12.62 -0.28 -31.99
CA LYS A 275 11.32 0.11 -31.40
C LYS A 275 11.35 0.18 -29.87
N ASP A 276 12.20 -0.62 -29.26
CA ASP A 276 12.45 -0.77 -27.82
C ASP A 276 13.49 0.22 -27.27
N THR A 277 14.03 1.11 -28.11
CA THR A 277 14.92 2.20 -27.67
C THR A 277 14.16 3.14 -26.73
N ILE A 278 14.69 3.28 -25.50
CA ILE A 278 14.20 4.17 -24.44
C ILE A 278 14.63 5.61 -24.71
#